data_AF-A0A969MST5-F1
#
_entry.id   AF-A0A969MST5-F1
#
_cell.length_a   1.000
_cell.length_b   1.000
_cell.length_c   1.000
_cell.angle_alpha   90.00
_cell.angle_beta   90.00
_cell.angle_gamma   90.00
#
_symmetry.space_group_name_H-M   'P 1'
#
loop_
_entity.id
_entity.type
_entity.pdbx_description
1 polymer ?
#
loop_
_entity_poly.entity_id
_entity_poly.type
_entity_poly.pdbx_seq_one_letter_code
_entity_poly.pdbx_strand_id
1 'polypeptide(L)'
;MKKELRHKIIYFQILCILLFFISVPILLWMLNIPSSNREKNSVEYSWQNAVDIVPQPLLTQVLSFLSKTKIDKKSIKVLKIPSTGAGILFIFDFRSSQLCGVGGCLYEVYHESGEGLLQVIAKEQLPPSQQLIKVQNDTNEPFPCINLFQQTTMKYMISENKYCFDTGRYTYFYETWTTINQ
;
A
#
# COMPACT_ATOMS: atom_id res chain seq x y z
N MET A 1 12.00 65.60 26.56
CA MET A 1 11.25 64.78 25.58
C MET A 1 12.12 63.85 24.70
N LYS A 2 13.24 64.31 24.11
CA LYS A 2 14.11 63.47 23.24
C LYS A 2 14.83 62.29 23.92
N LYS A 3 15.06 62.32 25.24
CA LYS A 3 15.83 61.29 25.98
C LYS A 3 14.98 60.06 26.31
N GLU A 4 13.72 60.26 26.71
CA GLU A 4 12.76 59.17 26.94
C GLU A 4 12.45 58.37 25.67
N LEU A 5 12.28 59.06 24.54
CA LEU A 5 11.97 58.40 23.27
C LEU A 5 13.13 57.50 22.81
N ARG A 6 14.38 57.95 22.98
CA ARG A 6 15.55 57.12 22.70
C ARG A 6 15.63 55.89 23.61
N HIS A 7 15.27 56.02 24.88
CA HIS A 7 15.30 54.90 25.80
C HIS A 7 14.27 53.83 25.43
N LYS A 8 13.05 54.25 25.03
CA LYS A 8 12.01 53.33 24.52
C LYS A 8 12.41 52.64 23.22
N ILE A 9 13.09 53.35 22.30
CA ILE A 9 13.59 52.76 21.05
C ILE A 9 14.70 51.73 21.32
N ILE A 10 15.65 52.05 22.20
CA ILE A 10 16.73 51.12 22.58
C ILE A 10 16.15 49.88 23.27
N TYR A 11 15.18 50.06 24.18
CA TYR A 11 14.51 48.94 24.84
C TYR A 11 13.76 48.04 23.85
N PHE A 12 13.04 48.64 22.89
CA PHE A 12 12.35 47.90 21.83
C PHE A 12 13.33 47.13 20.94
N GLN A 13 14.47 47.73 20.58
CA GLN A 13 15.51 47.06 19.80
C GLN A 13 16.12 45.87 20.56
N ILE A 14 16.41 46.01 21.85
CA ILE A 14 16.91 44.92 22.69
C ILE A 14 15.88 43.78 22.78
N LEU A 15 14.59 44.11 22.94
CA LEU A 15 13.51 43.12 22.99
C LEU A 15 13.39 42.34 21.67
N CYS A 16 13.45 43.01 20.52
CA CYS A 16 13.43 42.36 19.20
C CYS A 16 14.64 41.43 19.00
N ILE A 17 15.83 41.86 19.43
CA ILE A 17 17.05 41.04 19.34
C ILE A 17 16.91 39.78 20.20
N LEU A 18 16.41 39.90 21.44
CA LEU A 18 16.18 38.76 22.32
C LEU A 18 15.17 37.76 21.73
N LEU A 19 14.07 38.26 21.15
CA LEU A 19 13.07 37.39 20.50
C LEU A 19 13.63 36.64 19.29
N PHE A 20 14.51 37.28 18.51
CA PHE A 20 15.17 36.65 17.36
C PHE A 20 16.13 35.53 17.80
N PHE A 21 16.92 35.76 18.86
CA PHE A 21 17.82 34.73 19.38
C PHE A 21 17.11 33.54 20.01
N ILE A 22 15.85 33.67 20.42
CA ILE A 22 15.03 32.56 20.94
C ILE A 22 14.34 31.80 19.82
N SER A 23 13.80 32.49 18.81
CA SER A 23 12.99 31.84 17.76
C SER A 23 13.83 31.05 16.75
N VAL A 24 15.01 31.55 16.39
CA VAL A 24 15.90 30.91 15.41
C VAL A 24 16.38 29.51 15.85
N PRO A 25 16.88 29.28 17.08
CA PRO A 25 17.31 27.95 17.50
C PRO A 25 16.13 26.96 17.59
N ILE A 26 14.94 27.40 17.99
CA ILE A 26 13.73 26.55 18.02
C ILE A 26 13.36 26.10 16.60
N LEU A 27 13.41 27.02 15.63
CA LEU A 27 13.10 26.70 14.23
C LEU A 27 14.14 25.74 13.63
N LEU A 28 15.43 25.96 13.93
CA LEU A 28 16.52 25.08 13.50
C LEU A 28 16.45 23.69 14.14
N TRP A 29 15.92 23.59 15.36
CA TRP A 29 15.71 22.31 16.03
C TRP A 29 14.55 21.52 15.42
N MET A 30 13.45 22.20 15.05
CA MET A 30 12.33 21.60 14.31
C MET A 30 12.73 21.07 12.92
N LEU A 31 13.65 21.75 12.23
CA LEU A 31 14.14 21.33 10.91
C LEU A 31 15.12 20.15 10.98
N ASN A 32 15.71 19.88 12.14
CA ASN A 32 16.62 18.75 12.36
C ASN A 32 15.94 17.54 12.99
N ILE A 33 14.60 17.52 13.10
CA ILE A 33 13.90 16.29 13.44
C ILE A 33 14.17 15.31 12.30
N PRO A 34 14.91 14.22 12.52
CA PRO A 34 15.14 13.23 11.49
C PRO A 34 13.76 12.72 11.07
N SER A 35 13.41 12.83 9.78
CA SER A 35 12.24 12.09 9.31
C SER A 35 12.57 10.63 9.54
N SER A 36 11.95 10.04 10.55
CA SER A 36 12.00 8.60 10.76
C SER A 36 11.37 8.01 9.51
N ASN A 37 12.23 7.60 8.58
CA ASN A 37 11.87 6.71 7.50
C ASN A 37 11.58 5.39 8.21
N ARG A 38 10.36 5.28 8.72
CA ARG A 38 9.86 4.07 9.37
C ARG A 38 9.98 2.99 8.30
N GLU A 39 11.00 2.16 8.45
CA GLU A 39 11.27 1.02 7.58
C GLU A 39 10.01 0.16 7.58
N LYS A 40 9.24 0.25 6.50
CA LYS A 40 7.97 -0.45 6.38
C LYS A 40 8.31 -1.91 6.12
N ASN A 41 8.28 -2.72 7.18
CA ASN A 41 8.48 -4.16 7.11
C ASN A 41 7.53 -4.76 6.07
N SER A 42 8.05 -5.15 4.90
CA SER A 42 7.30 -5.93 3.92
C SER A 42 7.23 -7.36 4.42
N VAL A 43 6.03 -7.87 4.67
CA VAL A 43 5.83 -9.26 5.05
C VAL A 43 5.62 -10.07 3.77
N GLU A 44 6.40 -11.14 3.63
CA GLU A 44 6.28 -12.06 2.50
C GLU A 44 5.20 -13.11 2.81
N TYR A 45 4.13 -13.09 2.04
CA TYR A 45 3.04 -14.07 2.13
C TYR A 45 3.19 -15.12 1.02
N SER A 46 2.98 -16.39 1.37
CA SER A 46 3.07 -17.50 0.42
C SER A 46 1.71 -17.90 -0.15
N TRP A 47 1.69 -18.15 -1.47
CA TRP A 47 0.52 -18.65 -2.18
C TRP A 47 0.18 -20.07 -1.74
N GLN A 48 -1.07 -20.29 -1.35
CA GLN A 48 -1.59 -21.59 -0.91
C GLN A 48 -2.81 -21.99 -1.74
N ASN A 49 -3.20 -23.27 -1.72
CA ASN A 49 -4.43 -23.67 -2.41
C ASN A 49 -5.64 -23.09 -1.68
N ALA A 50 -6.56 -22.48 -2.42
CA ALA A 50 -7.75 -21.88 -1.82
C ALA A 50 -8.60 -22.91 -1.07
N VAL A 51 -8.70 -24.14 -1.59
CA VAL A 51 -9.48 -25.23 -0.99
C VAL A 51 -9.00 -25.65 0.40
N ASP A 52 -7.73 -25.38 0.74
CA ASP A 52 -7.12 -25.83 1.99
C ASP A 52 -7.28 -24.80 3.12
N ILE A 53 -7.39 -23.51 2.79
CA ILE A 53 -7.30 -22.44 3.81
C ILE A 53 -8.44 -21.40 3.77
N VAL A 54 -9.23 -21.35 2.71
CA VAL A 54 -10.37 -20.42 2.60
C VAL A 54 -11.61 -21.07 3.23
N PRO A 55 -12.36 -20.34 4.08
CA PRO A 55 -13.64 -20.81 4.58
C PRO A 55 -14.59 -21.22 3.43
N GLN A 56 -15.22 -22.39 3.54
CA GLN A 56 -16.12 -22.92 2.50
C GLN A 56 -17.25 -21.97 2.07
N PRO A 57 -17.89 -21.20 2.98
CA PRO A 57 -18.89 -20.21 2.57
C PRO A 57 -18.33 -19.15 1.62
N LEU A 58 -17.16 -18.58 1.97
CA LEU A 58 -16.47 -17.60 1.13
C LEU A 58 -16.06 -18.19 -0.21
N LEU A 59 -15.43 -19.37 -0.21
CA LEU A 59 -15.02 -20.03 -1.45
C LEU A 59 -16.22 -20.32 -2.36
N THR A 60 -17.35 -20.74 -1.79
CA THR A 60 -18.59 -20.97 -2.55
C THR A 60 -19.13 -19.68 -3.14
N GLN A 61 -19.12 -18.59 -2.38
CA GLN A 61 -19.56 -17.27 -2.84
C GLN A 61 -18.71 -16.79 -4.02
N VAL A 62 -17.38 -16.78 -3.86
CA VAL A 62 -16.43 -16.38 -4.91
C VAL A 62 -16.65 -17.18 -6.19
N LEU A 63 -16.85 -18.49 -6.08
CA LEU A 63 -17.09 -19.36 -7.22
C LEU A 63 -18.49 -19.17 -7.85
N SER A 64 -19.47 -18.71 -7.09
CA SER A 64 -20.82 -18.50 -7.61
C SER A 64 -20.86 -17.33 -8.60
N PHE A 65 -20.08 -16.27 -8.35
CA PHE A 65 -19.88 -15.16 -9.29
C PHE A 65 -19.18 -15.60 -10.57
N LEU A 66 -18.39 -16.68 -10.50
CA LEU A 66 -17.65 -17.24 -11.63
C LEU A 66 -18.34 -18.46 -12.26
N SER A 67 -19.60 -18.75 -11.91
CA SER A 67 -20.33 -19.98 -12.27
C SER A 67 -20.44 -20.28 -13.77
N LYS A 68 -20.34 -19.27 -14.64
CA LYS A 68 -20.30 -19.46 -16.10
C LYS A 68 -18.95 -19.99 -16.60
N THR A 69 -17.92 -19.81 -15.80
CA THR A 69 -16.52 -20.14 -16.06
C THR A 69 -16.24 -21.47 -15.38
N LYS A 70 -15.89 -22.52 -16.15
CA LYS A 70 -15.55 -23.83 -15.58
C LYS A 70 -14.15 -23.79 -14.98
N ILE A 71 -14.03 -23.21 -13.79
CA ILE A 71 -12.76 -23.11 -13.05
C ILE A 71 -12.63 -24.34 -12.16
N ASP A 72 -11.51 -25.04 -12.25
CA ASP A 72 -11.17 -26.08 -11.28
C ASP A 72 -10.80 -25.43 -9.95
N LYS A 73 -11.60 -25.68 -8.90
CA LYS A 73 -11.37 -25.15 -7.56
C LYS A 73 -9.96 -25.47 -7.03
N LYS A 74 -9.37 -26.61 -7.44
CA LYS A 74 -8.03 -27.03 -7.01
C LYS A 74 -6.90 -26.20 -7.63
N SER A 75 -7.17 -25.53 -8.74
CA SER A 75 -6.19 -24.67 -9.41
C SER A 75 -6.06 -23.28 -8.76
N ILE A 76 -7.07 -22.87 -8.00
CA ILE A 76 -7.17 -21.55 -7.39
C ILE A 76 -6.15 -21.43 -6.26
N LYS A 77 -5.33 -20.39 -6.35
CA LYS A 77 -4.39 -20.00 -5.30
C LYS A 77 -4.92 -18.80 -4.54
N VAL A 78 -4.47 -18.68 -3.30
CA VAL A 78 -4.86 -17.57 -2.44
C VAL A 78 -3.69 -17.12 -1.58
N LEU A 79 -3.57 -15.81 -1.37
CA LEU A 79 -2.79 -15.24 -0.27
C LEU A 79 -3.74 -14.94 0.88
N LYS A 80 -3.42 -15.46 2.08
CA LYS A 80 -4.12 -15.14 3.31
C LYS A 80 -3.33 -14.09 4.08
N ILE A 81 -3.93 -12.93 4.27
CA ILE A 81 -3.29 -11.77 4.89
C ILE A 81 -4.05 -11.42 6.17
N PRO A 82 -3.46 -11.64 7.36
CA PRO A 82 -4.04 -11.18 8.60
C PRO A 82 -3.95 -9.65 8.69
N SER A 83 -4.91 -9.05 9.36
CA SER A 83 -4.96 -7.61 9.60
C SER A 83 -4.86 -7.29 11.10
N THR A 84 -4.66 -6.01 11.43
CA THR A 84 -4.65 -5.51 12.80
C THR A 84 -6.07 -5.28 13.31
N GLY A 85 -6.79 -6.37 13.57
CA GLY A 85 -8.11 -6.34 14.23
C GLY A 85 -9.31 -6.14 13.31
N ALA A 86 -9.12 -6.03 12.00
CA ALA A 86 -10.20 -5.90 11.01
C ALA A 86 -10.57 -7.22 10.33
N GLY A 87 -10.03 -8.35 10.80
CA GLY A 87 -10.28 -9.68 10.23
C GLY A 87 -9.18 -10.16 9.28
N ILE A 88 -9.54 -11.01 8.33
CA ILE A 88 -8.61 -11.65 7.39
C ILE A 88 -8.96 -11.28 5.95
N LEU A 89 -7.93 -10.98 5.15
CA LEU A 89 -8.05 -10.80 3.72
C LEU A 89 -7.58 -12.03 2.95
N PHE A 90 -8.28 -12.29 1.85
CA PHE A 90 -7.96 -13.33 0.89
C PHE A 90 -7.78 -12.71 -0.50
N ILE A 91 -6.56 -12.79 -1.04
CA ILE A 91 -6.28 -12.39 -2.43
C ILE A 91 -6.32 -13.65 -3.29
N PHE A 92 -7.32 -13.78 -4.14
CA PHE A 92 -7.51 -14.91 -5.04
C PHE A 92 -6.77 -14.71 -6.35
N ASP A 93 -6.06 -15.77 -6.74
CA ASP A 93 -5.56 -16.00 -8.08
C ASP A 93 -6.26 -17.25 -8.63
N PHE A 94 -7.10 -17.05 -9.64
CA PHE A 94 -7.91 -18.12 -10.20
C PHE A 94 -7.14 -19.07 -11.12
N ARG A 95 -5.92 -18.68 -11.57
CA ARG A 95 -5.07 -19.46 -12.50
C ARG A 95 -5.82 -20.09 -13.68
N SER A 96 -6.88 -19.44 -14.14
CA SER A 96 -7.75 -19.92 -15.19
C SER A 96 -7.48 -19.14 -16.47
N SER A 97 -7.16 -19.84 -17.56
CA SER A 97 -7.01 -19.21 -18.88
C SER A 97 -8.28 -18.51 -19.36
N GLN A 98 -9.46 -18.85 -18.82
CA GLN A 98 -10.72 -18.15 -19.11
C GLN A 98 -10.84 -16.80 -18.39
N LEU A 99 -10.07 -16.60 -17.32
CA LEU A 99 -9.97 -15.34 -16.56
C LEU A 99 -8.66 -14.60 -16.81
N CYS A 100 -7.81 -15.14 -17.69
CA CYS A 100 -6.59 -14.50 -18.16
C CYS A 100 -6.76 -14.12 -19.64
N GLY A 101 -6.65 -12.83 -19.93
CA GLY A 101 -6.66 -12.31 -21.30
C GLY A 101 -5.32 -11.74 -21.70
N VAL A 102 -5.28 -11.05 -22.84
CA VAL A 102 -4.10 -10.31 -23.33
C VAL A 102 -3.64 -9.24 -22.32
N GLY A 103 -4.56 -8.74 -21.49
CA GLY A 103 -4.30 -7.76 -20.44
C GLY A 103 -3.66 -8.34 -19.16
N GLY A 104 -3.71 -9.66 -18.95
CA GLY A 104 -3.30 -10.30 -17.70
C GLY A 104 -4.40 -11.18 -17.10
N CYS A 105 -4.19 -11.64 -15.88
CA CYS A 105 -5.10 -12.47 -15.10
C CYS A 105 -5.87 -11.64 -14.07
N LEU A 106 -7.08 -12.07 -13.76
CA LEU A 106 -7.93 -11.49 -12.72
C LEU A 106 -7.45 -11.87 -11.32
N TYR A 107 -7.25 -10.86 -10.47
CA TYR A 107 -7.03 -11.01 -9.04
C TYR A 107 -8.14 -10.29 -8.27
N GLU A 108 -8.68 -10.96 -7.27
CA GLU A 108 -9.75 -10.40 -6.42
C GLU A 108 -9.37 -10.48 -4.96
N VAL A 109 -9.66 -9.41 -4.21
CA VAL A 109 -9.43 -9.34 -2.77
C VAL A 109 -10.78 -9.37 -2.05
N TYR A 110 -10.93 -10.31 -1.13
CA TYR A 110 -12.11 -10.43 -0.28
C TYR A 110 -11.75 -10.33 1.19
N HIS A 111 -12.65 -9.74 1.97
CA HIS A 111 -12.70 -9.90 3.41
C HIS A 111 -13.28 -11.28 3.77
N GLU A 112 -12.90 -11.84 4.92
CA GLU A 112 -13.41 -13.13 5.39
C GLU A 112 -14.93 -13.20 5.51
N SER A 113 -15.59 -12.05 5.67
CA SER A 113 -17.06 -11.93 5.66
C SER A 113 -17.73 -12.23 4.31
N GLY A 114 -16.98 -12.24 3.20
CA GLY A 114 -17.55 -12.34 1.85
C GLY A 114 -17.58 -11.02 1.07
N GLU A 115 -17.22 -9.90 1.68
CA GLU A 115 -17.18 -8.60 1.00
C GLU A 115 -16.00 -8.53 0.02
N GLY A 116 -16.27 -8.18 -1.25
CA GLY A 116 -15.24 -7.95 -2.26
C GLY A 116 -14.69 -6.52 -2.16
N LEU A 117 -13.39 -6.39 -1.96
CA LEU A 117 -12.73 -5.12 -1.63
C LEU A 117 -11.87 -4.55 -2.77
N LEU A 118 -11.38 -5.40 -3.68
CA LEU A 118 -10.56 -5.00 -4.83
C LEU A 118 -10.69 -6.02 -5.95
N GLN A 119 -10.69 -5.53 -7.19
CA GLN A 119 -10.57 -6.34 -8.40
C GLN A 119 -9.55 -5.68 -9.32
N VAL A 120 -8.51 -6.42 -9.71
CA VAL A 120 -7.45 -5.91 -10.60
C VAL A 120 -7.06 -6.95 -11.64
N ILE A 121 -6.64 -6.48 -12.81
CA ILE A 121 -6.02 -7.31 -13.85
C ILE A 121 -4.52 -7.09 -13.80
N ALA A 122 -3.75 -8.17 -13.73
CA ALA A 122 -2.30 -8.10 -13.63
C ALA A 122 -1.61 -9.21 -14.43
N LYS A 123 -0.45 -8.90 -15.00
CA LYS A 123 0.40 -9.86 -15.73
C LYS A 123 1.46 -10.44 -14.80
N GLU A 124 1.57 -11.77 -14.77
CA GLU A 124 2.59 -12.50 -14.00
C GLU A 124 4.01 -12.40 -14.59
N GLN A 125 4.17 -11.78 -15.76
CA GLN A 125 5.46 -11.62 -16.42
C GLN A 125 6.30 -10.57 -15.68
N LEU A 126 6.97 -11.00 -14.62
CA LEU A 126 7.95 -10.20 -13.88
C LEU A 126 9.32 -10.87 -13.90
N PRO A 127 10.42 -10.11 -13.74
CA PRO A 127 11.73 -10.71 -13.52
C PRO A 127 11.72 -11.66 -12.31
N PRO A 128 12.55 -12.71 -12.30
CA PRO A 128 12.52 -13.74 -11.25
C PRO A 128 12.71 -13.23 -9.81
N SER A 129 13.31 -12.05 -9.64
CA SER A 129 13.54 -11.42 -8.33
C SER A 129 12.37 -10.57 -7.83
N GLN A 130 11.29 -10.44 -8.59
CA GLN A 130 10.18 -9.53 -8.32
C GLN A 130 8.88 -10.29 -8.09
N GLN A 131 8.20 -9.94 -7.00
CA GLN A 131 6.90 -10.50 -6.67
C GLN A 131 5.80 -9.66 -7.28
N LEU A 132 4.76 -10.30 -7.80
CA LEU A 132 3.60 -9.60 -8.37
C LEU A 132 2.89 -8.74 -7.33
N ILE A 133 2.69 -9.30 -6.14
CA ILE A 133 1.96 -8.66 -5.05
C ILE A 133 2.88 -8.65 -3.83
N LYS A 134 3.17 -7.45 -3.30
CA LYS A 134 3.66 -7.30 -1.92
C LYS A 134 2.60 -6.66 -1.05
N VAL A 135 2.62 -7.06 0.21
CA VAL A 135 1.75 -6.51 1.23
C VAL A 135 2.61 -5.68 2.18
N GLN A 136 2.23 -4.43 2.36
CA GLN A 136 2.93 -3.48 3.22
C GLN A 136 2.05 -3.16 4.42
N ASN A 137 2.49 -3.60 5.60
CA ASN A 137 1.80 -3.25 6.84
C ASN A 137 1.99 -1.77 7.10
N ASP A 138 0.87 -1.05 7.16
CA ASP A 138 0.81 0.31 7.69
C ASP A 138 0.12 0.25 9.06
N THR A 139 0.72 0.83 10.09
CA THR A 139 0.24 0.67 11.48
C THR A 139 -1.06 1.41 11.75
N ASN A 140 -1.48 2.28 10.84
CA ASN A 140 -2.60 3.21 11.04
C ASN A 140 -3.85 2.81 10.25
N GLU A 141 -3.77 1.75 9.43
CA GLU A 141 -4.87 1.29 8.60
C GLU A 141 -5.45 -0.02 9.13
N PRO A 142 -6.77 -0.26 8.99
CA PRO A 142 -7.39 -1.51 9.41
C PRO A 142 -6.85 -2.71 8.62
N PHE A 143 -6.46 -2.49 7.37
CA PHE A 143 -5.88 -3.48 6.47
C PHE A 143 -4.56 -2.99 5.86
N PRO A 144 -3.60 -3.88 5.57
CA PRO A 144 -2.34 -3.48 4.95
C PRO A 144 -2.55 -3.02 3.50
N CYS A 145 -1.68 -2.13 3.02
CA CYS A 145 -1.68 -1.72 1.62
C CYS A 145 -1.13 -2.86 0.74
N ILE A 146 -1.63 -2.92 -0.48
CA ILE A 146 -1.26 -3.90 -1.50
C ILE A 146 -0.49 -3.17 -2.60
N ASN A 147 0.75 -3.58 -2.83
CA ASN A 147 1.59 -3.07 -3.89
C ASN A 147 1.62 -4.09 -5.03
N LEU A 148 1.15 -3.69 -6.20
CA LEU A 148 1.08 -4.51 -7.41
C LEU A 148 2.18 -4.09 -8.39
N PHE A 149 3.10 -4.99 -8.68
CA PHE A 149 4.21 -4.75 -9.60
C PHE A 149 3.86 -5.24 -10.99
N GLN A 150 4.16 -4.46 -12.02
CA GLN A 150 3.89 -4.80 -13.42
C GLN A 150 5.07 -4.41 -14.31
N GLN A 151 5.33 -5.21 -15.34
CA GLN A 151 6.24 -4.78 -16.41
C GLN A 151 5.64 -3.61 -17.17
N THR A 152 6.46 -2.60 -17.41
CA THR A 152 6.11 -1.49 -18.29
C THR A 152 6.48 -1.81 -19.74
N THR A 153 6.07 -0.96 -20.68
CA THR A 153 6.55 -1.02 -22.07
C THR A 153 8.04 -0.64 -22.19
N MET A 154 8.59 0.02 -21.18
CA MET A 154 10.00 0.41 -21.14
C MET A 154 10.85 -0.76 -20.64
N LYS A 155 11.92 -1.06 -21.40
CA LYS A 155 12.84 -2.14 -21.04
C LYS A 155 13.47 -1.84 -19.67
N TYR A 156 13.52 -2.86 -18.81
CA TYR A 156 14.10 -2.77 -17.47
C TYR A 156 13.39 -1.81 -16.53
N MET A 157 12.09 -1.60 -16.72
CA MET A 157 11.31 -0.75 -15.83
C MET A 157 10.04 -1.46 -15.38
N ILE A 158 9.80 -1.38 -14.08
CA ILE A 158 8.63 -1.95 -13.40
C ILE A 158 7.82 -0.81 -12.80
N SER A 159 6.51 -0.85 -13.02
CA SER A 159 5.55 0.01 -12.32
C SER A 159 5.10 -0.66 -11.03
N GLU A 160 5.07 0.08 -9.94
CA GLU A 160 4.48 -0.30 -8.66
C GLU A 160 3.20 0.51 -8.46
N ASN A 161 2.06 -0.17 -8.47
CA ASN A 161 0.75 0.44 -8.20
C ASN A 161 0.35 0.13 -6.77
N LYS A 162 0.17 1.17 -5.95
CA LYS A 162 -0.18 1.03 -4.54
C LYS A 162 -1.67 1.19 -4.33
N TYR A 163 -2.27 0.22 -3.64
CA TYR A 163 -3.67 0.24 -3.22
C TYR A 163 -3.73 0.21 -1.70
N CYS A 164 -4.47 1.13 -1.09
CA CYS A 164 -4.70 1.14 0.35
C CYS A 164 -6.20 1.10 0.65
N PHE A 165 -6.56 0.55 1.80
CA PHE A 165 -7.95 0.50 2.21
C PHE A 165 -8.42 1.87 2.66
N ASP A 166 -9.50 2.36 2.07
CA ASP A 166 -10.11 3.65 2.39
C ASP A 166 -11.63 3.53 2.19
N THR A 167 -12.41 4.03 3.16
CA THR A 167 -13.89 4.03 3.11
C THR A 167 -14.55 2.69 2.72
N GLY A 168 -14.04 1.56 3.22
CA GLY A 168 -14.66 0.24 3.01
C GLY A 168 -14.17 -0.52 1.78
N ARG A 169 -13.20 0.00 1.01
CA ARG A 169 -12.64 -0.67 -0.18
C ARG A 169 -11.18 -0.31 -0.38
N TYR A 170 -10.48 -1.02 -1.25
CA TYR A 170 -9.16 -0.57 -1.69
C TYR A 170 -9.28 0.51 -2.75
N THR A 171 -8.58 1.62 -2.55
CA THR A 171 -8.44 2.72 -3.51
C THR A 171 -7.02 2.78 -4.04
N TYR A 172 -6.88 3.17 -5.31
CA TYR A 172 -5.58 3.43 -5.90
C TYR A 172 -4.99 4.70 -5.27
N PHE A 173 -3.75 4.61 -4.79
CA PHE A 173 -3.09 5.69 -4.07
C PHE A 173 -2.03 6.39 -4.93
N TYR A 174 -1.08 5.64 -5.50
CA TYR A 174 -0.10 6.15 -6.47
C TYR A 174 0.48 5.05 -7.35
N GLU A 175 1.23 5.49 -8.37
CA GLU A 175 2.13 4.67 -9.17
C GLU A 175 3.56 5.23 -9.15
N THR A 176 4.53 4.35 -8.96
CA THR A 176 5.97 4.67 -9.01
C THR A 176 6.69 3.74 -9.98
N TRP A 177 7.67 4.26 -10.70
CA TRP A 177 8.39 3.51 -11.74
C TRP A 177 9.85 3.34 -11.33
N THR A 178 10.32 2.10 -11.31
CA THR A 178 11.66 1.77 -10.83
C THR A 178 12.44 1.01 -11.89
N THR A 179 13.69 1.42 -12.10
CA THR A 179 14.64 0.72 -12.98
C THR A 179 15.17 -0.51 -12.28
N ILE A 180 15.19 -1.65 -12.97
CA ILE A 180 15.83 -2.88 -12.50
C ILE A 180 17.25 -2.99 -13.08
N ASN A 181 18.24 -3.03 -12.20
CA ASN A 181 19.62 -3.35 -12.59
C ASN A 181 19.72 -4.87 -12.80
N GLN A 182 20.30 -5.29 -13.92
CA GLN A 182 20.58 -6.71 -14.19
C GLN A 182 21.79 -7.19 -13.39
#